data_AF-A0AAD2JMM2-F1
#
_entry.id   AF-A0AAD2JMM2-F1
#
_cell.length_a   1.000
_cell.length_b   1.000
_cell.length_c   1.000
_cell.angle_alpha   90.00
_cell.angle_beta   90.00
_cell.angle_gamma   90.00
#
_symmetry.space_group_name_H-M   'P 1'
#
loop_
_entity.id
_entity.type
_entity.pdbx_description
1 polymer ?
#
loop_
_entity_poly.entity_id
_entity_poly.type
_entity_poly.pdbx_seq_one_letter_code
_entity_poly.pdbx_strand_id
1 'polypeptide(L)'
;MSPMSLLFQFLLVSSIATNSSSTMMMMMVQAQECAPNGVCDTHPRCSVWKEEGECKKSAGYMQRYCPVSCGYANTPKHTAAELLEQSIQFGVKQEATGESKELTLGVIVKTIEYMKEPRDVHFCKNKHEFCSFWATVGECDGNPGWMQANCGPACGNCK
;
A
#
# COMPACT_ATOMS: atom_id res chain seq x y z
N MET A 1 -77.83 19.78 3.99
CA MET A 1 -77.00 20.84 4.58
C MET A 1 -76.54 20.38 5.96
N SER A 2 -75.22 20.24 6.12
CA SER A 2 -74.45 20.05 7.37
C SER A 2 -74.48 18.73 8.16
N PRO A 3 -73.36 18.38 8.83
CA PRO A 3 -72.66 17.11 8.57
C PRO A 3 -72.11 16.43 9.85
N MET A 4 -71.22 15.45 9.64
CA MET A 4 -70.18 14.93 10.57
C MET A 4 -70.66 13.95 11.65
N SER A 5 -70.47 12.65 11.36
CA SER A 5 -70.54 11.57 12.33
C SER A 5 -69.26 10.72 12.25
N LEU A 6 -68.75 10.37 13.43
CA LEU A 6 -67.87 9.23 13.73
C LEU A 6 -66.35 9.41 13.53
N LEU A 7 -65.74 9.97 14.58
CA LEU A 7 -64.34 9.71 14.97
C LEU A 7 -64.21 8.23 15.41
N PHE A 8 -63.52 7.42 14.60
CA PHE A 8 -63.08 6.07 14.98
C PHE A 8 -61.77 6.17 15.78
N GLN A 9 -61.84 5.90 17.08
CA GLN A 9 -60.68 5.58 17.90
C GLN A 9 -60.29 4.11 17.68
N PHE A 10 -59.13 3.84 17.09
CA PHE A 10 -58.50 2.53 17.12
C PHE A 10 -57.34 2.55 18.11
N LEU A 11 -57.54 1.84 19.22
CA LEU A 11 -56.55 1.54 20.26
C LEU A 11 -55.47 0.61 19.68
N LEU A 12 -54.22 1.05 19.66
CA LEU A 12 -53.06 0.18 19.46
C LEU A 12 -52.74 -0.54 20.77
N VAL A 13 -53.13 -1.81 20.85
CA VAL A 13 -52.61 -2.76 21.84
C VAL A 13 -51.24 -3.22 21.34
N SER A 14 -50.17 -2.53 21.75
CA SER A 14 -48.80 -2.98 21.52
C SER A 14 -48.39 -3.95 22.63
N SER A 15 -48.71 -5.23 22.44
CA SER A 15 -48.00 -6.32 23.10
C SER A 15 -46.56 -6.36 22.57
N ILE A 16 -45.59 -5.87 23.34
CA ILE A 16 -44.19 -6.25 23.14
C ILE A 16 -43.74 -6.93 24.43
N ALA A 17 -43.47 -8.22 24.26
CA ALA A 17 -42.99 -9.13 25.27
C ALA A 17 -41.71 -8.61 25.93
N THR A 18 -41.69 -8.69 27.26
CA THR A 18 -40.49 -8.64 28.10
C THR A 18 -39.56 -9.80 27.74
N ASN A 19 -38.26 -9.55 27.63
CA ASN A 19 -37.23 -10.53 28.01
C ASN A 19 -35.93 -9.84 28.42
N SER A 20 -35.67 -9.92 29.72
CA SER A 20 -34.35 -9.78 30.35
C SER A 20 -33.48 -10.97 29.94
N SER A 21 -32.27 -10.73 29.43
CA SER A 21 -31.18 -11.70 29.57
C SER A 21 -29.81 -11.03 29.38
N SER A 22 -29.13 -10.79 30.50
CA SER A 22 -27.67 -10.72 30.56
C SER A 22 -27.05 -11.99 29.95
N THR A 23 -25.78 -11.89 29.55
CA THR A 23 -24.94 -12.95 28.96
C THR A 23 -25.11 -13.20 27.46
N MET A 24 -24.67 -12.25 26.63
CA MET A 24 -23.89 -12.62 25.45
C MET A 24 -22.87 -11.53 25.13
N MET A 25 -21.93 -11.33 26.04
CA MET A 25 -20.61 -10.83 25.66
C MET A 25 -20.01 -11.98 24.85
N MET A 26 -20.36 -12.04 23.55
CA MET A 26 -19.62 -12.87 22.61
C MET A 26 -18.16 -12.46 22.82
N MET A 27 -17.36 -13.40 23.31
CA MET A 27 -15.94 -13.37 23.04
C MET A 27 -15.86 -13.33 21.52
N MET A 28 -15.76 -12.13 20.95
CA MET A 28 -15.13 -11.98 19.66
C MET A 28 -13.72 -12.46 19.92
N VAL A 29 -13.50 -13.76 19.74
CA VAL A 29 -12.22 -14.27 19.33
C VAL A 29 -11.90 -13.38 18.14
N GLN A 30 -11.01 -12.41 18.34
CA GLN A 30 -10.55 -11.53 17.30
C GLN A 30 -9.88 -12.46 16.29
N ALA A 31 -10.66 -12.94 15.33
CA ALA A 31 -10.13 -13.63 14.17
C ALA A 31 -9.22 -12.60 13.54
N GLN A 32 -7.91 -12.88 13.58
CA GLN A 32 -6.88 -12.07 12.95
C GLN A 32 -7.41 -11.57 11.60
N GLU A 33 -7.63 -10.26 11.48
CA GLU A 33 -8.33 -9.69 10.33
C GLU A 33 -7.46 -9.88 9.08
N CYS A 34 -7.79 -10.88 8.27
CA CYS A 34 -7.22 -11.05 6.95
C CYS A 34 -7.86 -10.03 5.99
N ALA A 35 -7.09 -9.58 5.00
CA ALA A 35 -7.64 -8.79 3.90
C ALA A 35 -8.62 -9.61 3.05
N PRO A 36 -9.54 -8.95 2.31
CA PRO A 36 -10.56 -9.63 1.48
C PRO A 36 -10.00 -10.59 0.42
N ASN A 37 -8.73 -10.45 0.06
CA ASN A 37 -8.01 -11.33 -0.87
C ASN A 37 -7.34 -12.53 -0.18
N GLY A 38 -7.65 -12.79 1.10
CA GLY A 38 -7.11 -13.90 1.87
C GLY A 38 -5.68 -13.70 2.40
N VAL A 39 -5.10 -12.51 2.24
CA VAL A 39 -3.79 -12.18 2.81
C VAL A 39 -3.94 -11.85 4.29
N CYS A 40 -3.17 -12.51 5.15
CA CYS A 40 -3.26 -12.35 6.60
C CYS A 40 -1.92 -11.92 7.19
N ASP A 41 -1.96 -11.24 8.33
CA ASP A 41 -0.83 -11.17 9.24
C ASP A 41 -0.52 -12.58 9.78
N THR A 42 0.76 -12.95 9.78
CA THR A 42 1.24 -14.26 10.24
C THR A 42 1.99 -14.18 11.56
N HIS A 43 2.31 -12.96 12.03
CA HIS A 43 2.92 -12.76 13.34
C HIS A 43 1.93 -12.14 14.35
N PRO A 44 1.83 -12.68 15.59
CA PRO A 44 0.86 -12.21 16.59
C PRO A 44 1.11 -10.77 17.08
N ARG A 45 2.32 -10.23 16.86
CA ARG A 45 2.71 -8.86 17.27
C ARG A 45 2.63 -7.81 16.16
N CYS A 46 2.00 -8.12 15.03
CA CYS A 46 1.94 -7.17 13.90
C CYS A 46 1.28 -5.83 14.26
N SER A 47 0.26 -5.83 15.12
CA SER A 47 -0.40 -4.62 15.64
C SER A 47 0.56 -3.72 16.42
N VAL A 48 1.32 -4.31 17.35
CA VAL A 48 2.31 -3.59 18.17
C VAL A 48 3.45 -3.04 17.30
N TRP A 49 3.99 -3.88 16.41
CA TRP A 49 5.09 -3.47 15.53
C TRP A 49 4.71 -2.39 14.53
N LYS A 50 3.45 -2.39 14.06
CA LYS A 50 2.90 -1.28 13.28
C LYS A 50 2.99 0.03 14.06
N GLU A 51 2.56 0.04 15.32
CA GLU A 51 2.58 1.23 16.19
C GLU A 51 4.02 1.68 16.50
N GLU A 52 4.96 0.75 16.63
CA GLU A 52 6.39 1.02 16.82
C GLU A 52 7.09 1.51 15.53
N GLY A 53 6.37 1.57 14.40
CA GLY A 53 6.87 2.06 13.13
C GLY A 53 7.69 1.05 12.32
N GLU A 54 7.60 -0.24 12.65
CA GLU A 54 8.34 -1.30 11.97
C GLU A 54 7.98 -1.42 10.49
N CYS A 55 6.77 -1.00 10.09
CA CYS A 55 6.37 -0.97 8.67
C CYS A 55 7.34 -0.15 7.81
N LYS A 56 8.01 0.85 8.39
CA LYS A 56 9.04 1.67 7.73
C LYS A 56 10.46 1.17 8.01
N LYS A 57 10.77 0.86 9.29
CA LYS A 57 12.11 0.44 9.71
C LYS A 57 12.52 -0.92 9.14
N SER A 58 11.56 -1.82 9.06
CA SER A 58 11.73 -3.23 8.71
C SER A 58 10.75 -3.65 7.61
N ALA A 59 10.57 -2.78 6.61
CA ALA A 59 9.51 -2.89 5.60
C ALA A 59 9.42 -4.26 4.94
N GLY A 60 10.55 -4.88 4.57
CA GLY A 60 10.57 -6.22 3.96
C GLY A 60 10.10 -7.33 4.89
N TYR A 61 10.50 -7.30 6.17
CA TYR A 61 10.01 -8.25 7.17
C TYR A 61 8.52 -8.07 7.40
N MET A 62 8.08 -6.82 7.56
CA MET A 62 6.69 -6.49 7.80
C MET A 62 5.79 -6.78 6.58
N GLN A 63 6.29 -6.63 5.35
CA GLN A 63 5.56 -7.02 4.14
C GLN A 63 5.31 -8.52 4.09
N ARG A 64 6.25 -9.33 4.57
CA ARG A 64 6.13 -10.79 4.58
C ARG A 64 5.25 -11.31 5.71
N TYR A 65 5.43 -10.78 6.92
CA TYR A 65 4.79 -11.33 8.12
C TYR A 65 3.60 -10.52 8.62
N CYS A 66 3.52 -9.23 8.28
CA CYS A 66 2.51 -8.28 8.73
C CYS A 66 1.86 -7.47 7.58
N PRO A 67 1.47 -8.11 6.46
CA PRO A 67 0.96 -7.40 5.29
C PRO A 67 -0.34 -6.65 5.53
N VAL A 68 -1.22 -7.09 6.42
CA VAL A 68 -2.47 -6.38 6.70
C VAL A 68 -2.19 -5.20 7.63
N SER A 69 -1.48 -5.44 8.74
CA SER A 69 -1.13 -4.37 9.69
C SER A 69 -0.44 -3.18 9.02
N CYS A 70 0.47 -3.45 8.08
CA CYS A 70 1.20 -2.41 7.35
C CYS A 70 0.57 -1.96 6.03
N GLY A 71 -0.60 -2.50 5.65
CA GLY A 71 -1.33 -2.08 4.44
C GLY A 71 -0.77 -2.65 3.12
N TYR A 72 0.13 -3.64 3.18
CA TYR A 72 0.66 -4.33 2.01
C TYR A 72 -0.29 -5.36 1.40
N ALA A 73 -1.35 -5.75 2.11
CA ALA A 73 -2.26 -6.79 1.65
C ALA A 73 -2.90 -6.51 0.28
N ASN A 74 -3.08 -5.23 -0.07
CA ASN A 74 -3.67 -4.81 -1.35
C ASN A 74 -2.65 -4.16 -2.30
N THR A 75 -1.34 -4.31 -2.07
CA THR A 75 -0.35 -3.76 -3.00
C THR A 75 -0.49 -4.44 -4.36
N PRO A 76 -0.57 -3.66 -5.46
CA PRO A 76 -0.58 -4.23 -6.80
C PRO A 76 0.66 -5.12 -6.97
N LYS A 77 0.42 -6.41 -7.27
CA LYS A 77 1.51 -7.30 -7.68
C LYS A 77 1.86 -6.93 -9.11
N HIS A 78 2.92 -6.16 -9.30
CA HIS A 78 3.40 -5.84 -10.63
C HIS A 78 4.29 -6.97 -11.16
N THR A 79 4.03 -7.39 -12.39
CA THR A 79 4.96 -8.28 -13.09
C THR A 79 6.24 -7.51 -13.45
N ALA A 80 7.36 -8.22 -13.62
CA ALA A 80 8.60 -7.59 -14.08
C ALA A 80 8.38 -6.83 -15.41
N ALA A 81 7.56 -7.38 -16.31
CA ALA A 81 7.20 -6.71 -17.56
C ALA A 81 6.46 -5.38 -17.31
N GLU A 82 5.45 -5.38 -16.45
CA GLU A 82 4.70 -4.15 -16.10
C GLU A 82 5.59 -3.07 -15.48
N LEU A 83 6.51 -3.44 -14.59
CA LEU A 83 7.44 -2.50 -13.97
C LEU A 83 8.38 -1.87 -15.01
N LEU A 84 8.92 -2.70 -15.91
CA LEU A 84 9.80 -2.24 -16.97
C LEU A 84 9.05 -1.31 -17.93
N GLU A 85 7.80 -1.59 -18.26
CA GLU A 85 6.98 -0.69 -19.09
C GLU A 85 6.64 0.63 -18.36
N GLN A 86 6.28 0.59 -17.07
CA GLN A 86 6.02 1.81 -16.29
C GLN A 86 7.25 2.72 -16.20
N SER A 87 8.46 2.16 -16.24
CA SER A 87 9.69 2.96 -16.19
C SER A 87 9.84 3.95 -17.35
N ILE A 88 9.18 3.70 -18.50
CA ILE A 88 9.21 4.57 -19.69
C ILE A 88 8.62 5.95 -19.40
N GLN A 89 7.69 6.05 -18.45
CA GLN A 89 7.11 7.33 -18.06
C GLN A 89 8.16 8.28 -17.45
N PHE A 90 9.23 7.74 -16.85
CA PHE A 90 10.21 8.48 -16.07
C PHE A 90 11.59 8.55 -16.75
N GLY A 91 11.65 8.28 -18.06
CA GLY A 91 12.88 8.32 -18.84
C GLY A 91 12.97 7.20 -19.86
N VAL A 92 14.19 6.76 -20.15
CA VAL A 92 14.40 5.57 -20.97
C VAL A 92 13.98 4.32 -20.20
N LYS A 93 13.46 3.33 -20.94
CA LYS A 93 13.10 2.03 -20.38
C LYS A 93 14.28 1.44 -19.62
N GLN A 94 14.05 1.01 -18.39
CA GLN A 94 15.08 0.39 -17.57
C GLN A 94 15.21 -1.10 -17.91
N GLU A 95 16.39 -1.67 -17.65
CA GLU A 95 16.64 -3.10 -17.79
C GLU A 95 16.86 -3.77 -16.43
N ALA A 96 16.39 -5.01 -16.30
CA ALA A 96 16.63 -5.85 -15.13
C ALA A 96 16.94 -7.28 -15.57
N THR A 97 18.23 -7.60 -15.64
CA THR A 97 18.75 -8.89 -16.11
C THR A 97 19.82 -9.43 -15.16
N GLY A 98 20.23 -10.68 -15.36
CA GLY A 98 21.28 -11.33 -14.56
C GLY A 98 20.92 -11.55 -13.08
N GLU A 99 21.94 -11.72 -12.25
CA GLU A 99 21.80 -12.01 -10.81
C GLU A 99 21.23 -10.83 -10.02
N SER A 100 21.47 -9.60 -10.50
CA SER A 100 20.97 -8.37 -9.86
C SER A 100 19.52 -8.03 -10.22
N LYS A 101 18.86 -8.85 -11.05
CA LYS A 101 17.51 -8.58 -11.57
C LYS A 101 16.51 -8.16 -10.49
N GLU A 102 16.46 -8.88 -9.37
CA GLU A 102 15.49 -8.59 -8.30
C GLU A 102 15.78 -7.26 -7.61
N LEU A 103 17.06 -6.96 -7.34
CA LEU A 103 17.47 -5.68 -6.75
C LEU A 103 17.16 -4.53 -7.71
N THR A 104 17.45 -4.71 -9.01
CA THR A 104 17.18 -3.71 -10.04
C THR A 104 15.68 -3.45 -10.18
N LEU A 105 14.84 -4.50 -10.18
CA LEU A 105 13.39 -4.35 -10.15
C LEU A 105 12.93 -3.59 -8.89
N GLY A 106 13.55 -3.85 -7.74
CA GLY A 106 13.30 -3.10 -6.51
C GLY A 106 13.59 -1.60 -6.64
N VAL A 107 14.68 -1.21 -7.32
CA VAL A 107 14.97 0.21 -7.61
C VAL A 107 13.96 0.79 -8.60
N ILE A 108 13.53 0.04 -9.61
CA ILE A 108 12.51 0.49 -10.56
C ILE A 108 11.19 0.79 -9.83
N VAL A 109 10.75 -0.10 -8.92
CA VAL A 109 9.56 0.12 -8.08
C VAL A 109 9.70 1.42 -7.29
N LYS A 110 10.82 1.59 -6.56
CA LYS A 110 11.09 2.81 -5.78
C LYS A 110 11.13 4.07 -6.65
N THR A 111 11.67 3.97 -7.87
CA THR A 111 11.70 5.08 -8.82
C THR A 111 10.30 5.49 -9.24
N ILE A 112 9.44 4.51 -9.57
CA ILE A 112 8.05 4.75 -9.95
C ILE A 112 7.29 5.43 -8.80
N GLU A 113 7.49 4.97 -7.56
CA GLU A 113 6.90 5.59 -6.37
C GLU A 113 7.43 7.02 -6.14
N TYR A 114 8.75 7.20 -6.20
CA TYR A 114 9.40 8.49 -6.03
C TYR A 114 8.90 9.54 -7.03
N MET A 115 8.67 9.14 -8.28
CA MET A 115 8.24 10.03 -9.37
C MET A 115 6.73 10.26 -9.45
N LYS A 116 5.91 9.53 -8.66
CA LYS A 116 4.45 9.76 -8.57
C LYS A 116 4.09 10.98 -7.74
N GLU A 117 4.98 11.47 -6.89
CA GLU A 117 4.74 12.64 -6.05
C GLU A 117 4.71 13.95 -6.88
N PRO A 118 3.73 14.84 -6.66
CA PRO A 118 3.60 16.10 -7.39
C PRO A 118 4.68 17.10 -6.95
N ARG A 119 5.87 16.99 -7.53
CA ARG A 119 6.96 17.97 -7.45
C ARG A 119 7.24 18.53 -8.84
N ASP A 120 7.85 19.71 -8.91
CA ASP A 120 8.33 20.31 -10.18
C ASP A 120 9.61 19.63 -10.68
N VAL A 121 9.56 18.30 -10.84
CA VAL A 121 10.68 17.46 -11.29
C VAL A 121 10.45 16.93 -12.71
N HIS A 122 9.59 17.59 -13.49
CA HIS A 122 9.17 17.13 -14.82
C HIS A 122 10.37 16.91 -15.78
N PHE A 123 11.47 17.65 -15.57
CA PHE A 123 12.69 17.51 -16.38
C PHE A 123 13.65 16.42 -15.89
N CYS A 124 13.43 15.89 -14.68
CA CYS A 124 14.25 14.85 -14.10
C CYS A 124 13.84 13.49 -14.64
N LYS A 125 14.75 12.83 -15.38
CA LYS A 125 14.52 11.56 -16.04
C LYS A 125 15.73 10.66 -15.94
N ASN A 126 15.52 9.34 -15.93
CA ASN A 126 16.58 8.38 -16.19
C ASN A 126 16.93 8.44 -17.69
N LYS A 127 18.18 8.75 -18.01
CA LYS A 127 18.69 8.92 -19.38
C LYS A 127 19.45 7.68 -19.88
N HIS A 128 19.61 6.66 -19.03
CA HIS A 128 20.27 5.41 -19.36
C HIS A 128 19.46 4.20 -18.88
N GLU A 129 19.47 3.11 -19.65
CA GLU A 129 18.70 1.90 -19.37
C GLU A 129 19.15 1.14 -18.11
N PHE A 130 20.40 1.36 -17.70
CA PHE A 130 21.00 0.82 -16.48
C PHE A 130 21.00 1.74 -15.26
N CYS A 131 20.32 2.89 -15.29
CA CYS A 131 20.26 3.79 -14.12
C CYS A 131 19.82 3.05 -12.85
N SER A 132 18.82 2.17 -12.95
CA SER A 132 18.33 1.39 -11.82
C SER A 132 19.35 0.36 -11.34
N PHE A 133 20.07 -0.30 -12.24
CA PHE A 133 21.13 -1.24 -11.88
C PHE A 133 22.32 -0.52 -11.21
N TRP A 134 22.77 0.59 -11.77
CA TRP A 134 23.86 1.38 -11.20
C TRP A 134 23.56 1.90 -9.79
N ALA A 135 22.31 2.29 -9.54
CA ALA A 135 21.87 2.61 -8.20
C ALA A 135 21.99 1.42 -7.23
N THR A 136 21.73 0.18 -7.68
CA THR A 136 21.92 -1.02 -6.82
C THR A 136 23.37 -1.28 -6.44
N VAL A 137 24.33 -0.90 -7.29
CA VAL A 137 25.77 -1.12 -7.05
C VAL A 137 26.47 0.11 -6.46
N GLY A 138 25.71 1.11 -6.00
CA GLY A 138 26.24 2.23 -5.22
C GLY A 138 26.71 3.45 -6.03
N GLU A 139 26.43 3.53 -7.33
CA GLU A 139 26.85 4.68 -8.15
C GLU A 139 26.22 6.01 -7.68
N CYS A 140 25.08 5.98 -7.00
CA CYS A 140 24.48 7.18 -6.44
C CYS A 140 25.40 7.89 -5.43
N ASP A 141 26.24 7.13 -4.72
CA ASP A 141 27.22 7.65 -3.76
C ASP A 141 28.64 7.71 -4.35
N GLY A 142 29.01 6.73 -5.18
CA GLY A 142 30.33 6.66 -5.81
C GLY A 142 30.53 7.67 -6.94
N ASN A 143 29.45 8.05 -7.61
CA ASN A 143 29.45 8.96 -8.76
C ASN A 143 28.25 9.93 -8.76
N PRO A 144 28.08 10.72 -7.69
CA PRO A 144 26.85 11.46 -7.42
C PRO A 144 26.55 12.53 -8.47
N GLY A 145 27.59 13.18 -9.01
CA GLY A 145 27.42 14.22 -10.03
C GLY A 145 26.87 13.67 -11.35
N TRP A 146 27.42 12.54 -11.80
CA TRP A 146 26.96 11.90 -13.02
C TRP A 146 25.57 11.28 -12.84
N MET A 147 25.36 10.58 -11.73
CA MET A 147 24.07 9.95 -11.43
C MET A 147 22.97 10.98 -11.23
N GLN A 148 23.24 12.13 -10.62
CA GLN A 148 22.25 13.19 -10.52
C GLN A 148 21.87 13.77 -11.90
N ALA A 149 22.85 13.96 -12.78
CA ALA A 149 22.61 14.53 -14.12
C ALA A 149 21.90 13.56 -15.08
N ASN A 150 22.04 12.25 -14.88
CA ASN A 150 21.58 11.22 -15.81
C ASN A 150 20.58 10.21 -15.24
N CYS A 151 20.58 9.99 -13.94
CA CYS A 151 19.83 8.94 -13.24
C CYS A 151 19.16 9.45 -11.96
N GLY A 152 18.80 10.75 -11.95
CA GLY A 152 18.24 11.41 -10.77
C GLY A 152 17.02 10.71 -10.17
N PRO A 153 16.06 10.21 -10.97
CA PRO A 153 14.95 9.41 -10.46
C PRO A 153 15.39 8.13 -9.77
N ALA A 154 16.32 7.37 -10.36
CA ALA A 154 16.81 6.10 -9.77
C ALA A 154 17.54 6.32 -8.44
N CYS A 155 18.20 7.46 -8.27
CA CYS A 155 18.84 7.85 -7.01
C CYS A 155 17.91 8.61 -6.06
N GLY A 156 16.65 8.88 -6.45
CA GLY A 156 15.70 9.65 -5.63
C GLY A 156 16.17 11.08 -5.33
N ASN A 157 16.92 11.72 -6.23
CA ASN A 157 17.59 13.00 -5.95
C ASN A 157 17.36 14.07 -7.04
N CYS A 158 16.23 14.00 -7.74
CA CYS A 158 15.78 15.07 -8.62
C CYS A 158 15.80 16.42 -7.93
N LYS A 159 16.33 17.44 -8.62
CA LYS A 159 16.31 18.84 -8.20
C LYS A 159 15.11 19.56 -8.78
#